data_AF-A0A9W6HSM2-F1
#
_entry.id   AF-A0A9W6HSM2-F1
#
_cell.length_a   1.000
_cell.length_b   1.000
_cell.length_c   1.000
_cell.angle_alpha   90.00
_cell.angle_beta   90.00
_cell.angle_gamma   90.00
#
_symmetry.space_group_name_H-M   'P 1'
#
loop_
_entity.id
_entity.type
_entity.pdbx_description
1 polymer ?
#
loop_
_entity_poly.entity_id
_entity_poly.type
_entity_poly.pdbx_seq_one_letter_code
_entity_poly.pdbx_strand_id
1 'polypeptide(L)' 'MRGRRSFRLLFGSVKLAKYAPQIAAYVDDPDVYGHVVGTLYKMRTPDYVDQIRPHANSPSAWIRKEAKRYLAKYDANPS' A
#
# COMPACT_ATOMS: atom_id res chain seq x y z
N MET A 1 18.38 1.99 -14.58
CA MET A 1 17.33 2.47 -13.63
C MET A 1 16.15 3.10 -14.39
N ARG A 2 15.16 2.31 -14.85
CA ARG A 2 13.95 2.81 -15.55
C ARG A 2 12.62 2.31 -14.94
N GLY A 3 12.60 1.14 -14.29
CA GLY A 3 11.36 0.55 -13.73
C GLY A 3 10.70 1.31 -12.58
N ARG A 4 11.47 1.93 -11.67
CA ARG A 4 10.92 2.63 -10.48
C ARG A 4 10.13 3.91 -10.81
N ARG A 5 10.38 4.55 -11.96
CA ARG A 5 9.61 5.73 -12.41
C ARG A 5 8.31 5.30 -13.13
N SER A 6 8.38 4.27 -13.98
CA SER A 6 7.20 3.75 -14.71
C SER A 6 6.12 3.23 -13.77
N PHE A 7 6.51 2.54 -12.68
CA PHE A 7 5.57 2.06 -11.66
C PHE A 7 4.78 3.19 -10.98
N ARG A 8 5.37 4.38 -10.85
CA ARG A 8 4.76 5.53 -10.18
C ARG A 8 3.65 6.18 -10.99
N LEU A 9 3.75 6.12 -12.33
CA LEU A 9 2.79 6.72 -13.25
C LEU A 9 1.63 5.78 -13.60
N LEU A 10 1.86 4.46 -13.64
CA LEU A 10 0.87 3.50 -14.12
C LEU A 10 -0.21 3.12 -13.11
N PHE A 11 0.08 3.10 -11.80
CA PHE A 11 -0.88 2.60 -10.80
C PHE A 11 -1.29 3.62 -9.73
N GLY A 12 -0.69 4.81 -9.70
CA GLY A 12 -0.99 5.83 -8.68
C GLY A 12 -2.21 6.72 -8.97
N SER A 13 -3.04 6.40 -9.96
CA SER A 13 -4.18 7.24 -10.35
C SER A 13 -5.46 6.75 -9.66
N VAL A 14 -6.22 7.66 -9.05
CA VAL A 14 -7.53 7.38 -8.43
C VAL A 14 -8.49 6.70 -9.41
N LYS A 15 -8.37 6.98 -10.71
CA LYS A 15 -9.18 6.35 -11.78
C LYS A 15 -9.00 4.84 -11.88
N LEU A 16 -7.93 4.30 -11.31
CA LEU A 16 -7.59 2.87 -11.32
C LEU A 16 -7.95 2.16 -10.01
N ALA A 17 -8.66 2.84 -9.09
CA ALA A 17 -9.12 2.24 -7.83
C ALA A 17 -9.94 0.95 -8.01
N LYS A 18 -10.59 0.77 -9.17
CA LYS A 18 -11.27 -0.48 -9.53
C LYS A 18 -10.36 -1.72 -9.58
N TYR A 19 -9.05 -1.53 -9.69
CA TYR A 19 -8.05 -2.60 -9.68
C TYR A 19 -7.44 -2.84 -8.29
N ALA A 20 -7.88 -2.10 -7.29
CA ALA A 20 -7.35 -2.22 -5.93
C ALA A 20 -7.50 -3.63 -5.34
N PRO A 21 -8.59 -4.40 -5.58
CA PRO A 21 -8.68 -5.78 -5.09
C PRO A 21 -7.57 -6.69 -5.64
N GLN A 22 -7.25 -6.56 -6.92
CA GLN A 22 -6.20 -7.33 -7.57
C GLN A 22 -4.81 -6.93 -7.05
N ILE A 23 -4.62 -5.66 -6.71
CA ILE A 23 -3.36 -5.14 -6.17
C ILE A 23 -3.19 -5.57 -4.71
N ALA A 24 -4.26 -5.51 -3.91
CA ALA A 24 -4.26 -5.91 -2.50
C ALA A 24 -4.00 -7.41 -2.31
N ALA A 25 -4.30 -8.25 -3.31
CA ALA A 25 -3.95 -9.67 -3.29
C ALA A 25 -2.43 -9.95 -3.13
N TYR A 26 -1.57 -8.95 -3.37
CA TYR A 26 -0.12 -9.06 -3.23
C TYR A 26 0.41 -8.40 -1.94
N VAL A 27 -0.45 -8.02 -1.00
CA VAL A 27 -0.04 -7.35 0.24
C VAL A 27 0.79 -8.25 1.16
N ASP A 28 0.73 -9.58 1.01
CA ASP A 28 1.53 -10.50 1.83
C ASP A 28 2.93 -10.78 1.25
N ASP A 29 3.20 -10.37 0.01
CA ASP A 29 4.50 -10.57 -0.62
C ASP A 29 5.50 -9.48 -0.16
N PRO A 30 6.56 -9.85 0.58
CA PRO A 30 7.51 -8.89 1.14
C PRO A 30 8.29 -8.10 0.08
N ASP A 31 8.52 -8.68 -1.10
CA ASP A 31 9.32 -8.08 -2.17
C ASP A 31 8.56 -6.96 -2.89
N VAL A 32 7.23 -7.07 -2.95
CA VAL A 32 6.36 -6.08 -3.61
C VAL A 32 5.48 -5.28 -2.64
N TYR A 33 5.47 -5.61 -1.35
CA TYR A 33 4.66 -4.97 -0.30
C TYR A 33 4.61 -3.44 -0.42
N GLY A 34 5.77 -2.79 -0.41
CA GLY A 34 5.83 -1.33 -0.40
C GLY A 34 5.31 -0.71 -1.71
N HIS A 35 5.38 -1.46 -2.82
CA HIS A 35 4.77 -1.06 -4.07
C HIS A 35 3.25 -1.19 -4.03
N VAL A 36 2.72 -2.24 -3.42
CA VAL A 36 1.28 -2.48 -3.22
C VAL A 36 0.69 -1.39 -2.33
N VAL A 37 1.21 -1.21 -1.11
CA VAL A 37 0.70 -0.21 -0.16
C VAL A 37 0.86 1.20 -0.69
N GLY A 38 2.02 1.51 -1.30
CA GLY A 38 2.25 2.82 -1.93
C GLY A 38 1.32 3.10 -3.11
N THR A 39 0.80 2.06 -3.76
CA THR A 39 -0.19 2.17 -4.84
C THR A 39 -1.59 2.42 -4.26
N LEU A 40 -2.04 1.59 -3.32
CA LEU A 40 -3.33 1.76 -2.62
C LEU A 40 -3.42 3.14 -1.96
N TYR A 41 -2.32 3.61 -1.35
CA TYR A 41 -2.22 4.96 -0.79
C TYR A 41 -2.49 6.08 -1.79
N LYS A 42 -2.01 5.93 -3.02
CA LYS A 42 -2.20 6.93 -4.09
C LYS A 42 -3.57 6.81 -4.75
N MET A 43 -4.09 5.59 -4.86
CA MET A 43 -5.44 5.32 -5.37
C MET A 43 -6.54 5.84 -4.43
N ARG A 44 -6.21 6.13 -3.17
CA ARG A 44 -7.14 6.58 -2.12
C ARG A 44 -8.22 5.56 -1.78
N THR A 45 -7.82 4.31 -1.64
CA THR A 45 -8.71 3.19 -1.33
C THR A 45 -8.55 2.82 0.15
N PRO A 46 -9.40 3.29 1.07
CA PRO A 46 -9.23 3.06 2.51
C PRO A 46 -9.55 1.63 2.95
N ASP A 47 -10.28 0.86 2.14
CA ASP A 47 -10.88 -0.43 2.52
C ASP A 47 -9.89 -1.54 2.94
N TYR A 48 -8.58 -1.31 2.78
CA TYR A 48 -7.51 -2.27 3.09
C TYR A 48 -6.83 -2.02 4.44
N VAL A 49 -7.40 -1.20 5.32
CA VAL A 49 -6.85 -0.93 6.66
C VAL A 49 -6.59 -2.23 7.43
N ASP A 50 -7.53 -3.16 7.47
CA ASP A 50 -7.38 -4.40 8.25
C ASP A 50 -6.34 -5.36 7.67
N GLN A 51 -6.20 -5.40 6.34
CA GLN A 51 -5.12 -6.15 5.68
C GLN A 51 -3.75 -5.54 5.94
N ILE A 52 -3.65 -4.21 6.00
CA ILE A 52 -2.35 -3.52 6.15
C ILE A 52 -1.92 -3.40 7.61
N ARG A 53 -2.86 -3.42 8.57
CA ARG A 53 -2.61 -3.26 10.01
C ARG A 53 -1.54 -4.20 10.57
N PRO A 54 -1.54 -5.53 10.28
CA PRO A 54 -0.52 -6.44 10.81
C PRO A 54 0.92 -6.06 10.42
N HIS A 55 1.10 -5.48 9.24
CA HIS A 55 2.41 -5.13 8.70
C HIS A 55 3.04 -3.89 9.38
N ALA A 56 2.29 -3.15 10.18
CA ALA A 56 2.83 -2.07 11.02
C ALA A 56 3.88 -2.56 12.03
N ASN A 57 3.87 -3.86 12.35
CA ASN A 57 4.78 -4.54 13.26
C ASN A 57 5.77 -5.49 12.53
N SER A 58 5.88 -5.42 11.20
CA SER A 58 6.80 -6.26 10.42
C SER A 58 8.27 -6.15 10.89
N PRO A 59 9.06 -7.24 10.84
CA PRO A 59 10.51 -7.16 11.09
C PRO A 59 11.23 -6.22 10.11
N SER A 60 10.71 -6.09 8.89
CA SER A 60 11.25 -5.17 7.89
C SER A 60 10.90 -3.72 8.20
N ALA A 61 11.93 -2.89 8.44
CA ALA A 61 11.76 -1.47 8.73
C ALA A 61 11.06 -0.70 7.59
N TRP A 62 11.31 -1.12 6.35
CA TRP A 62 10.68 -0.52 5.18
C TRP A 62 9.18 -0.82 5.12
N ILE A 63 8.79 -2.08 5.34
CA ILE A 63 7.39 -2.52 5.38
C ILE A 63 6.62 -1.79 6.48
N ARG A 64 7.17 -1.73 7.70
CA ARG A 64 6.53 -0.98 8.81
C ARG A 64 6.30 0.49 8.46
N LYS A 65 7.28 1.13 7.81
CA LYS A 65 7.19 2.55 7.46
C LYS A 65 6.04 2.82 6.48
N GLU A 66 5.91 2.01 5.43
CA GLU A 66 4.83 2.17 4.45
C GLU A 66 3.46 1.80 5.05
N ALA A 67 3.39 0.74 5.87
CA ALA A 67 2.17 0.36 6.60
C ALA A 67 1.67 1.51 7.47
N LYS A 68 2.54 2.03 8.35
CA LYS A 68 2.20 3.14 9.25
C LYS A 68 1.78 4.40 8.51
N ARG A 69 2.44 4.71 7.38
CA ARG A 69 2.07 5.84 6.53
C ARG A 69 0.66 5.71 5.95
N TYR A 70 0.30 4.51 5.50
CA TYR A 70 -1.03 4.23 4.98
C TYR A 70 -2.09 4.33 6.08
N LEU A 71 -1.85 3.68 7.22
CA LEU A 71 -2.77 3.68 8.36
C LEU A 71 -2.97 5.09 8.91
N ALA A 72 -1.90 5.89 9.07
CA ALA A 72 -2.01 7.28 9.53
C ALA A 72 -2.93 8.15 8.64
N LYS A 73 -3.20 7.74 7.40
CA LYS A 73 -4.09 8.45 6.48
C LYS A 73 -5.51 7.89 6.43
N TYR A 74 -5.66 6.57 6.53
CA TYR A 74 -6.93 5.88 6.25
C TYR A 74 -7.53 5.15 7.46
N ASP A 75 -6.78 4.98 8.53
CA ASP A 75 -7.25 4.41 9.79
C ASP A 75 -7.68 5.55 10.72
N ALA A 76 -9.00 5.69 10.91
CA ALA A 76 -9.58 6.71 11.78
C ALA A 76 -9.38 6.41 13.29
N ASN A 77 -8.92 5.20 13.63
CA ASN A 77 -8.59 4.80 15.00
C ASN A 77 -7.20 4.15 15.06
N PRO A 78 -6.12 4.96 15.16
CA PRO A 78 -4.79 4.43 15.42
C PRO A 78 -4.75 3.89 16.86
N SER A 79 -5.10 2.62 17.03
CA SER A 79 -5.00 1.90 18.31
C SER A 79 -3.54 1.66 18.69
#